data_AF-B8HI12-F1
#
_entry.id   AF-B8HI12-F1
#
_cell.length_a   1.000
_cell.length_b   1.000
_cell.length_c   1.000
_cell.angle_alpha   90.00
_cell.angle_beta   90.00
_cell.angle_gamma   90.00
#
_symmetry.space_group_name_H-M   'P 1'
#
loop_
_entity.id
_entity.type
_entity.pdbx_description
1 polymer ?
#
loop_
_entity_poly.entity_id
_entity_poly.type
_entity_poly.pdbx_seq_one_letter_code
_entity_poly.pdbx_strand_id
1 'polypeptide(L)'
;MGTAVHMKHMNITELKERIAADPEARFAISLDRLAYAKDNHRLGSDLVRTFVRTVDRAQLTGQLAHDVATLRGGMQAITGRKEVLGRRYSQLAVAVRDAGGSLFDFESDAWAREVTARIGAADEDLARRIAERSA
;
A
#
# COMPACT_ATOMS: atom_id res chain seq x y z
N MET A 1 25.36 16.82 18.64
CA MET A 1 24.50 15.90 19.42
C MET A 1 23.19 16.62 19.70
N GLY A 2 22.07 16.26 19.05
CA GLY A 2 20.82 17.01 19.24
C GLY A 2 19.56 16.57 18.48
N THR A 3 19.55 15.44 17.78
CA THR A 3 18.38 15.04 16.95
C THR A 3 17.52 13.92 17.54
N ALA A 4 17.97 13.25 18.60
CA ALA A 4 17.27 12.08 19.16
C ALA A 4 16.10 12.41 20.11
N VAL A 5 15.95 13.67 20.54
CA VAL A 5 14.98 14.04 21.61
C VAL A 5 13.63 14.52 21.04
N HIS A 6 13.55 14.95 19.78
CA HIS A 6 12.33 15.54 19.22
C HIS A 6 11.27 14.55 18.72
N MET A 7 11.51 13.24 18.82
CA MET A 7 10.62 12.23 18.21
C MET A 7 9.79 11.42 19.22
N LYS A 8 9.85 11.73 20.52
CA LYS A 8 9.18 10.91 21.55
C LYS A 8 7.69 11.23 21.76
N HIS A 9 7.16 12.31 21.17
CA HIS A 9 5.75 12.70 21.28
C HIS A 9 5.27 13.45 20.03
N MET A 10 5.36 12.86 18.85
CA MET A 10 4.67 13.44 17.68
C MET A 10 3.17 13.36 17.92
N ASN A 11 2.46 14.47 17.78
CA ASN A 11 1.01 14.49 17.88
C ASN A 11 0.35 14.04 16.56
N ILE A 12 -0.96 13.76 16.60
CA ILE A 12 -1.70 13.23 15.44
C ILE A 12 -1.70 14.19 14.23
N THR A 13 -1.59 15.51 14.46
CA THR A 13 -1.56 16.52 13.41
C THR A 13 -0.22 16.49 12.66
N GLU A 14 0.89 16.40 13.38
CA GLU A 14 2.22 16.27 12.77
C GLU A 14 2.37 14.95 12.00
N LEU A 15 1.79 13.86 12.53
CA LEU A 15 1.70 12.58 11.82
C LEU A 15 0.91 12.73 10.51
N LYS A 16 -0.19 13.48 10.54
CA LYS A 16 -1.02 13.74 9.35
C LYS A 16 -0.25 14.45 8.25
N GLU A 17 0.44 15.53 8.58
CA GLU A 17 1.21 16.32 7.62
C GLU A 17 2.32 15.49 6.99
N ARG A 18 3.05 14.71 7.81
CA ARG A 18 4.13 13.86 7.32
C ARG A 18 3.61 12.72 6.44
N ILE A 19 2.51 12.07 6.82
CA ILE A 19 1.88 11.05 5.98
C ILE A 19 1.39 11.66 4.68
N ALA A 20 0.72 12.82 4.72
CA ALA A 20 0.22 13.50 3.53
C ALA A 20 1.34 13.82 2.51
N ALA A 21 2.55 14.11 3.00
CA ALA A 21 3.72 14.41 2.19
C ALA A 21 4.52 13.18 1.69
N ASP A 22 4.21 11.97 2.16
CA ASP A 22 4.93 10.74 1.79
C ASP A 22 4.03 9.80 0.96
N PRO A 23 4.20 9.77 -0.38
CA PRO A 23 3.40 8.92 -1.26
C PRO A 23 3.52 7.43 -0.93
N GLU A 24 4.66 6.97 -0.43
CA GLU A 24 4.86 5.55 -0.10
C GLU A 24 4.10 5.19 1.18
N ALA A 25 4.12 6.06 2.18
CA ALA A 25 3.31 5.91 3.39
C ALA A 25 1.82 5.90 3.04
N ARG A 26 1.36 6.85 2.22
CA ARG A 26 -0.04 6.92 1.77
C ARG A 26 -0.46 5.67 1.03
N PHE A 27 0.34 5.22 0.06
CA PHE A 27 0.02 4.02 -0.69
C PHE A 27 0.02 2.77 0.20
N ALA A 28 0.95 2.65 1.14
CA ALA A 28 0.96 1.55 2.09
C ALA A 28 -0.32 1.53 2.96
N ILE A 29 -0.77 2.69 3.45
CA ILE A 29 -2.03 2.82 4.19
C ILE A 29 -3.23 2.43 3.32
N SER A 30 -3.28 2.93 2.08
CA SER A 30 -4.33 2.60 1.11
C SER A 30 -4.40 1.09 0.85
N LEU A 31 -3.25 0.44 0.65
CA LEU A 31 -3.15 -0.99 0.38
C LEU A 31 -3.45 -1.86 1.59
N ASP A 32 -3.09 -1.40 2.80
CA ASP A 32 -3.44 -2.06 4.05
C ASP A 32 -4.94 -2.00 4.27
N ARG A 33 -5.56 -0.83 4.06
CA ARG A 33 -7.02 -0.65 4.14
C ARG A 33 -7.77 -1.53 3.13
N LEU A 34 -7.28 -1.62 1.90
CA LEU A 34 -7.86 -2.47 0.85
C LEU A 34 -7.95 -3.94 1.27
N ALA A 35 -7.00 -4.44 2.07
CA ALA A 35 -7.03 -5.82 2.56
C ALA A 35 -8.27 -6.14 3.41
N TYR A 36 -8.89 -5.12 4.02
CA TYR A 36 -10.10 -5.21 4.84
C TYR A 36 -11.39 -4.85 4.09
N ALA A 37 -11.31 -4.45 2.82
CA ALA A 37 -12.49 -4.14 2.02
C ALA A 37 -13.32 -5.40 1.76
N LYS A 38 -14.65 -5.31 1.94
CA LYS A 38 -15.56 -6.46 1.82
C LYS A 38 -15.53 -7.13 0.45
N ASP A 39 -15.28 -6.33 -0.58
CA ASP A 39 -15.24 -6.71 -2.00
C ASP A 39 -13.81 -6.98 -2.50
N ASN A 40 -12.81 -6.98 -1.62
CA ASN A 40 -11.40 -7.23 -1.96
C ASN A 40 -11.20 -8.56 -2.73
N HIS A 41 -12.00 -9.58 -2.40
CA HIS A 41 -12.00 -10.87 -3.11
C HIS A 41 -12.49 -10.76 -4.56
N ARG A 42 -13.47 -9.88 -4.83
CA ARG A 42 -14.01 -9.62 -6.19
C ARG A 42 -13.04 -8.82 -7.05
N LEU A 43 -12.17 -8.03 -6.43
CA LEU A 43 -11.09 -7.34 -7.13
C LEU A 43 -9.96 -8.28 -7.56
N GLY A 44 -9.95 -9.54 -7.09
CA GLY A 44 -8.86 -10.48 -7.33
C GLY A 44 -7.51 -9.99 -6.79
N SER A 45 -7.51 -9.21 -5.70
CA SER A 45 -6.29 -8.61 -5.13
C SER A 45 -5.23 -9.65 -4.78
N ASP A 46 -5.61 -10.87 -4.42
CA ASP A 46 -4.67 -11.98 -4.17
C ASP A 46 -4.04 -12.50 -5.47
N LEU A 47 -4.79 -12.56 -6.58
CA LEU A 47 -4.29 -12.90 -7.91
C LEU A 47 -3.30 -11.84 -8.38
N VAL A 48 -3.66 -10.55 -8.25
CA VAL A 48 -2.78 -9.42 -8.56
C VAL A 48 -1.51 -9.47 -7.71
N ARG A 49 -1.62 -9.71 -6.40
CA ARG A 49 -0.45 -9.87 -5.52
C ARG A 49 0.43 -11.05 -5.93
N THR A 50 -0.16 -12.13 -6.42
CA THR A 50 0.58 -13.30 -6.93
C THR A 50 1.32 -12.92 -8.20
N PHE A 51 0.65 -12.32 -9.17
CA PHE A 51 1.24 -11.81 -10.40
C PHE A 51 2.44 -10.89 -10.10
N VAL A 52 2.28 -9.88 -9.24
CA VAL A 52 3.36 -8.95 -8.86
C VAL A 52 4.56 -9.63 -8.20
N ARG A 53 4.35 -10.77 -7.52
CA ARG A 53 5.44 -11.55 -6.92
C ARG A 53 6.20 -12.38 -7.94
N THR A 54 5.54 -12.87 -8.99
CA THR A 54 6.08 -13.87 -9.91
C THR A 54 6.47 -13.33 -11.28
N VAL A 55 5.92 -12.18 -11.68
CA VAL A 55 6.16 -11.60 -13.01
C VAL A 55 7.63 -11.25 -13.22
N ASP A 56 8.14 -11.52 -14.43
CA ASP A 56 9.47 -11.06 -14.83
C ASP A 56 9.45 -9.56 -15.07
N ARG A 57 10.07 -8.82 -14.14
CA ARG A 57 10.08 -7.36 -14.15
C ARG A 57 10.90 -6.78 -15.30
N ALA A 58 11.86 -7.52 -15.84
CA ALA A 58 12.66 -7.06 -16.97
C ALA A 58 11.83 -6.90 -18.25
N GLN A 59 10.69 -7.58 -18.32
CA GLN A 59 9.78 -7.56 -19.47
C GLN A 59 8.66 -6.52 -19.33
N LEU A 60 8.51 -5.91 -18.15
CA LEU A 60 7.49 -4.91 -17.92
C LEU A 60 7.93 -3.55 -18.43
N THR A 61 7.01 -2.83 -19.09
CA THR A 61 7.25 -1.48 -19.59
C THR A 61 6.07 -0.56 -19.29
N GLY A 62 6.29 0.75 -19.45
CA GLY A 62 5.24 1.77 -19.33
C GLY A 62 4.50 1.76 -17.99
N GLN A 63 3.18 1.95 -18.05
CA GLN A 63 2.33 2.06 -16.87
C GLN A 63 2.29 0.78 -16.03
N LEU A 64 2.35 -0.40 -16.67
CA LEU A 64 2.33 -1.67 -15.95
C LEU A 64 3.59 -1.85 -15.09
N ALA A 65 4.77 -1.50 -15.61
CA ALA A 65 6.00 -1.52 -14.83
C ALA A 65 5.91 -0.59 -13.60
N HIS A 66 5.36 0.61 -13.79
CA HIS A 66 5.14 1.56 -12.70
C HIS A 66 4.16 1.02 -11.65
N ASP A 67 3.00 0.52 -12.07
CA ASP A 67 1.98 0.01 -11.16
C ASP A 67 2.46 -1.22 -10.38
N VAL A 68 3.18 -2.15 -11.03
CA VAL A 68 3.80 -3.31 -10.38
C VAL A 68 4.86 -2.87 -9.37
N ALA A 69 5.68 -1.86 -9.69
CA ALA A 69 6.67 -1.31 -8.77
C ALA A 69 5.99 -0.65 -7.55
N THR A 70 4.93 0.13 -7.77
CA THR A 70 4.13 0.78 -6.73
C THR A 70 3.47 -0.25 -5.80
N LEU A 71 2.78 -1.25 -6.35
CA LEU A 71 2.14 -2.30 -5.55
C LEU A 71 3.17 -3.08 -4.73
N ARG A 72 4.30 -3.44 -5.35
CA ARG A 72 5.40 -4.14 -4.66
C ARG A 72 6.00 -3.29 -3.54
N GLY A 73 6.21 -2.00 -3.77
CA GLY A 73 6.69 -1.06 -2.76
C GLY A 73 5.77 -1.01 -1.55
N GLY A 74 4.46 -0.87 -1.77
CA GLY A 74 3.45 -0.92 -0.70
C GLY A 74 3.45 -2.24 0.05
N MET A 75 3.53 -3.38 -0.66
CA MET A 75 3.62 -4.70 -0.03
C MET A 75 4.88 -4.84 0.84
N GLN A 76 6.02 -4.31 0.39
CA GLN A 76 7.26 -4.31 1.17
C GLN A 76 7.16 -3.43 2.41
N ALA A 77 6.51 -2.26 2.31
CA ALA A 77 6.27 -1.39 3.46
C ALA A 77 5.41 -2.08 4.53
N ILE A 78 4.25 -2.63 4.15
CA ILE A 78 3.33 -3.32 5.08
C ILE A 78 4.01 -4.53 5.74
N THR A 79 4.80 -5.29 4.97
CA THR A 79 5.51 -6.47 5.49
C THR A 79 6.81 -6.14 6.24
N GLY A 80 7.13 -4.85 6.44
CA GLY A 80 8.31 -4.40 7.17
C GLY A 80 9.64 -4.64 6.45
N ARG A 81 9.61 -4.96 5.16
CA ARG A 81 10.80 -5.12 4.30
C ARG A 81 11.31 -3.77 3.76
N LYS A 82 10.49 -2.72 3.85
CA LYS A 82 10.81 -1.35 3.50
C LYS A 82 10.31 -0.41 4.60
N GLU A 83 11.08 0.61 4.92
CA GLU A 83 10.67 1.66 5.85
C GLU A 83 9.91 2.77 5.13
N VAL A 84 8.97 3.39 5.82
CA VAL A 84 8.24 4.59 5.39
C VAL A 84 8.37 5.63 6.48
N LEU A 85 8.59 6.90 6.12
CA LEU A 85 8.88 7.97 7.10
C LEU A 85 10.03 7.65 8.10
N GLY A 86 11.01 6.84 7.66
CA GLY A 86 12.16 6.42 8.46
C GLY A 86 11.83 5.44 9.59
N ARG A 87 10.76 4.66 9.44
CA ARG A 87 10.36 3.62 10.40
C ARG A 87 9.63 2.46 9.73
N ARG A 88 9.49 1.34 10.45
CA ARG A 88 8.64 0.24 10.00
C ARG A 88 7.18 0.66 10.03
N TYR A 89 6.39 0.17 9.08
CA TYR A 89 4.96 0.45 8.99
C TYR A 89 4.21 0.12 10.30
N SER A 90 4.55 -1.00 10.96
CA SER A 90 3.97 -1.36 12.27
C SER A 90 4.27 -0.33 13.37
N GLN A 91 5.45 0.30 13.36
CA GLN A 91 5.80 1.36 14.31
C GLN A 91 5.06 2.66 14.01
N LEU A 92 4.79 2.94 12.74
CA LEU A 92 3.92 4.05 12.35
C LEU A 92 2.48 3.82 12.87
N ALA A 93 1.96 2.59 12.73
CA ALA A 93 0.64 2.22 13.25
C ALA A 93 0.55 2.40 14.78
N VAL A 94 1.59 1.97 15.51
CA VAL A 94 1.66 2.18 16.97
C VAL A 94 1.68 3.66 17.31
N ALA A 95 2.51 4.48 16.64
CA ALA A 95 2.59 5.91 16.92
C ALA A 95 1.26 6.64 16.70
N VAL A 96 0.53 6.28 15.63
CA VAL A 96 -0.80 6.84 15.34
C VAL A 96 -1.83 6.41 16.38
N ARG A 97 -1.81 5.14 16.80
CA ARG A 97 -2.69 4.63 17.85
C ARG A 97 -2.41 5.28 19.21
N ASP A 98 -1.14 5.44 19.57
CA ASP A 98 -0.73 6.08 20.83
C ASP A 98 -1.11 7.58 20.85
N ALA A 99 -1.19 8.21 19.68
CA ALA A 99 -1.73 9.56 19.49
C ALA A 99 -3.27 9.61 19.41
N GLY A 100 -3.98 8.48 19.61
CA GLY A 100 -5.44 8.40 19.67
C GLY A 100 -6.16 8.26 18.32
N GLY A 101 -5.47 7.90 17.24
CA GLY A 101 -6.05 7.73 15.90
C GLY A 101 -5.85 6.34 15.29
N SER A 102 -6.25 6.20 14.03
CA SER A 102 -6.00 5.02 13.19
C SER A 102 -5.31 5.42 11.90
N LEU A 103 -4.42 4.56 11.36
CA LEU A 103 -3.82 4.81 10.05
C LEU A 103 -4.88 4.96 8.95
N PHE A 104 -6.02 4.29 9.11
CA PHE A 104 -7.13 4.39 8.16
C PHE A 104 -7.84 5.75 8.21
N ASP A 105 -7.52 6.64 9.14
CA ASP A 105 -8.06 8.01 9.13
C ASP A 105 -7.33 8.91 8.12
N PHE A 106 -6.18 8.47 7.62
CA PHE A 106 -5.29 9.27 6.78
C PHE A 106 -5.43 9.00 5.29
N GLU A 107 -5.92 7.83 4.89
CA GLU A 107 -6.03 7.45 3.49
C GLU A 107 -7.19 6.47 3.24
N SER A 108 -7.80 6.58 2.07
CA SER A 108 -8.82 5.64 1.58
C SER A 108 -8.17 4.45 0.87
N ASP A 109 -8.93 3.38 0.60
CA ASP A 109 -8.43 2.26 -0.22
C ASP A 109 -8.45 2.56 -1.73
N ALA A 110 -8.99 3.72 -2.15
CA ALA A 110 -9.25 4.04 -3.55
C ALA A 110 -8.00 3.95 -4.44
N TRP A 111 -6.86 4.48 -3.99
CA TRP A 111 -5.62 4.46 -4.76
C TRP A 111 -5.10 3.03 -4.96
N ALA A 112 -5.06 2.22 -3.89
CA ALA A 112 -4.69 0.82 -4.00
C ALA A 112 -5.68 0.03 -4.88
N ARG A 113 -6.97 0.36 -4.83
CA ARG A 113 -8.02 -0.23 -5.66
C ARG A 113 -7.77 0.04 -7.13
N GLU A 114 -7.44 1.29 -7.48
CA GLU A 114 -7.16 1.72 -8.84
C GLU A 114 -5.90 1.04 -9.41
N VAL A 115 -4.80 1.03 -8.65
CA VAL A 115 -3.56 0.33 -9.05
C VAL A 115 -3.80 -1.16 -9.23
N THR A 116 -4.54 -1.78 -8.31
CA THR A 116 -4.88 -3.21 -8.39
C THR A 116 -5.71 -3.51 -9.64
N ALA A 117 -6.71 -2.68 -9.94
CA ALA A 117 -7.55 -2.83 -11.13
C ALA A 117 -6.76 -2.67 -12.43
N ARG A 118 -5.86 -1.67 -12.51
CA ARG A 118 -5.00 -1.47 -13.69
C ARG A 118 -4.08 -2.67 -13.94
N ILE A 119 -3.45 -3.21 -12.89
CA ILE A 119 -2.62 -4.41 -13.03
C ILE A 119 -3.49 -5.60 -13.45
N GLY A 120 -4.66 -5.77 -12.81
CA GLY A 120 -5.59 -6.86 -13.11
C GLY A 120 -6.10 -6.87 -14.55
N ALA A 121 -6.21 -5.69 -15.18
CA ALA A 121 -6.66 -5.53 -16.57
C ALA A 121 -5.51 -5.53 -17.59
N ALA A 122 -4.26 -5.43 -17.16
CA ALA A 122 -3.11 -5.29 -18.07
C ALA A 122 -2.60 -6.61 -18.65
N ASP A 123 -3.05 -7.75 -18.11
CA ASP A 123 -2.71 -9.09 -18.57
C ASP A 123 -4.00 -9.89 -18.82
N GLU A 124 -4.14 -10.48 -20.01
CA GLU A 124 -5.37 -11.16 -20.44
C GLU A 124 -5.71 -12.38 -19.59
N ASP A 125 -4.70 -13.17 -19.20
CA ASP A 125 -4.90 -14.34 -18.35
C ASP A 125 -5.33 -13.93 -16.94
N LEU A 126 -4.67 -12.92 -16.38
CA LEU A 126 -5.02 -12.36 -15.08
C LEU A 126 -6.45 -11.80 -15.08
N ALA A 127 -6.81 -11.01 -16.09
CA ALA A 127 -8.14 -10.44 -16.23
C ALA A 127 -9.22 -11.54 -16.31
N ARG A 128 -8.96 -12.59 -17.11
CA ARG A 128 -9.84 -13.75 -17.21
C ARG A 128 -10.03 -14.44 -15.86
N ARG A 129 -8.95 -14.72 -15.13
CA ARG A 129 -8.99 -15.38 -13.82
C ARG A 129 -9.73 -14.55 -12.76
N ILE A 130 -9.62 -13.21 -12.83
CA ILE A 130 -10.37 -12.30 -11.97
C ILE A 130 -11.87 -12.35 -12.30
N ALA A 131 -12.23 -12.35 -13.59
CA ALA A 131 -13.61 -12.44 -14.05
C ALA A 131 -14.28 -13.76 -13.63
N GLU A 132 -13.59 -14.90 -13.83
CA GLU A 132 -14.07 -16.23 -13.44
C GLU A 132 -14.38 -16.35 -11.94
N ARG A 133 -13.62 -15.65 -11.09
CA ARG A 133 -13.84 -15.64 -9.64
C ARG A 133 -14.99 -14.73 -9.20
N SER A 134 -15.32 -13.74 -10.02
CA SER A 134 -16.30 -12.70 -9.69
C SER A 134 -17.70 -12.99 -10.21
N ALA A 135 -17.84 -14.01 -11.07
CA ALA A 135 -19.10 -14.56 -11.57
C ALA A 135 -19.78 -15.47 -10.51
#